data_AF-A0A1F8B6M0-F1
#
_entry.id   AF-A0A1F8B6M0-F1
#
_cell.length_a   1.000
_cell.length_b   1.000
_cell.length_c   1.000
_cell.angle_alpha   90.00
_cell.angle_beta   90.00
_cell.angle_gamma   90.00
#
_symmetry.space_group_name_H-M   'P 1'
#
loop_
_entity.id
_entity.type
_entity.pdbx_description
1 polymer ?
#
loop_
_entity_poly.entity_id
_entity_poly.type
_entity_poly.pdbx_seq_one_letter_code
_entity_poly.pdbx_strand_id
1 'polypeptide(L)'
;MTKYRQYLLKMLNDNKRLFEDFKKIHDEYSLNPEALQKEFNEQGEKVLEVIREYENRLCANTERGMYNKFSTQLADKFQNEVRTHFPMIDHIGLKVDSSDKSSQSDFFLRKINLS
;
A
#
# COMPACT_ATOMS: atom_id res chain seq x y z
N MET A 1 -16.81 4.57 -18.61
CA MET A 1 -15.85 4.23 -17.53
C MET A 1 -14.91 5.41 -17.30
N THR A 2 -14.60 5.73 -16.04
CA THR A 2 -13.60 6.74 -15.66
C THR A 2 -12.18 6.28 -16.01
N LYS A 3 -11.24 7.21 -16.25
CA LYS A 3 -9.86 6.88 -16.66
C LYS A 3 -9.15 5.96 -15.66
N TYR A 4 -9.29 6.20 -14.36
CA TYR A 4 -8.68 5.36 -13.33
C TYR A 4 -9.17 3.90 -13.37
N ARG A 5 -10.46 3.68 -13.65
CA ARG A 5 -11.01 2.32 -13.83
C ARG A 5 -10.46 1.61 -15.06
N GLN A 6 -10.26 2.35 -16.15
CA GLN A 6 -9.65 1.77 -17.36
C GLN A 6 -8.20 1.35 -17.10
N TYR A 7 -7.43 2.18 -16.41
CA TYR A 7 -6.06 1.86 -16.02
C TYR A 7 -6.00 0.68 -15.03
N LEU A 8 -6.94 0.60 -14.08
CA LEU A 8 -7.05 -0.52 -13.16
C LEU A 8 -7.39 -1.82 -13.88
N LEU A 9 -8.38 -1.80 -14.77
CA LEU A 9 -8.72 -2.97 -15.60
C LEU A 9 -7.54 -3.40 -16.48
N LYS A 10 -6.82 -2.44 -17.06
CA LYS A 10 -5.63 -2.72 -17.85
C LYS A 10 -4.53 -3.35 -16.99
N MET A 11 -4.25 -2.79 -15.82
CA MET A 11 -3.29 -3.33 -14.86
C MET A 11 -3.61 -4.78 -14.49
N LEU A 12 -4.89 -5.06 -14.16
CA LEU A 12 -5.35 -6.40 -13.81
C LEU A 12 -5.29 -7.37 -14.99
N ASN A 13 -5.62 -6.93 -16.21
CA ASN A 13 -5.56 -7.79 -17.39
C ASN A 13 -4.13 -8.10 -17.82
N ASP A 14 -3.27 -7.07 -17.87
CA ASP A 14 -1.87 -7.19 -18.31
C ASP A 14 -1.05 -8.03 -17.31
N ASN A 15 -1.42 -8.00 -16.02
CA ASN A 15 -0.74 -8.73 -14.95
C ASN A 15 -1.63 -9.81 -14.31
N LYS A 16 -2.58 -10.35 -15.07
CA LYS A 16 -3.62 -11.25 -14.56
C LYS A 16 -3.06 -12.40 -13.73
N ARG A 17 -2.00 -13.05 -14.21
CA ARG A 17 -1.34 -14.15 -13.51
C ARG A 17 -0.76 -13.73 -12.16
N LEU A 18 -0.10 -12.58 -12.11
CA LEU A 18 0.51 -12.05 -10.89
C LEU A 18 -0.57 -11.73 -9.85
N PHE A 19 -1.67 -11.09 -10.26
CA PHE A 19 -2.78 -10.80 -9.36
C PHE A 19 -3.57 -12.03 -8.94
N GLU A 20 -3.72 -13.04 -9.81
CA GLU A 20 -4.34 -14.33 -9.47
C GLU A 20 -3.50 -15.11 -8.46
N ASP A 21 -2.17 -15.14 -8.63
CA ASP A 21 -1.28 -15.81 -7.70
C ASP A 21 -1.22 -15.07 -6.36
N PHE A 22 -1.17 -13.74 -6.37
CA PHE A 22 -1.26 -12.93 -5.15
C PHE A 22 -2.60 -13.13 -4.43
N LYS A 23 -3.71 -13.25 -5.16
CA LYS A 23 -5.03 -13.46 -4.55
C LYS A 23 -5.09 -14.74 -3.71
N LYS A 24 -4.46 -15.82 -4.15
CA LYS A 24 -4.41 -17.08 -3.38
C LYS A 24 -3.70 -16.88 -2.05
N ILE A 25 -2.53 -16.23 -2.09
CA ILE A 25 -1.74 -15.93 -0.89
C ILE A 25 -2.49 -14.93 0.00
N HIS A 26 -3.20 -13.96 -0.57
CA HIS A 26 -4.04 -13.02 0.18
C HIS A 26 -5.17 -13.72 0.93
N ASP A 27 -5.88 -14.65 0.28
CA ASP A 27 -6.94 -15.44 0.89
C ASP A 27 -6.37 -16.31 2.05
N GLU A 28 -5.18 -16.91 1.86
CA GLU A 28 -4.49 -17.69 2.91
C GLU A 28 -3.93 -16.81 4.04
N TYR A 29 -3.40 -15.63 3.72
CA TYR A 29 -2.90 -14.66 4.69
C TYR A 29 -4.03 -14.14 5.58
N SER A 30 -5.26 -14.04 5.07
CA SER A 30 -6.44 -13.72 5.89
C SER A 30 -6.74 -14.78 6.95
N LEU A 31 -6.24 -16.01 6.79
CA LEU A 31 -6.41 -17.11 7.75
C LEU A 31 -5.22 -17.20 8.72
N ASN A 32 -3.98 -17.10 8.19
CA ASN A 32 -2.74 -17.26 8.97
C ASN A 32 -1.71 -16.15 8.65
N PRO A 33 -1.94 -14.91 9.10
CA PRO A 33 -1.09 -13.78 8.74
C PRO A 33 0.35 -13.89 9.28
N GLU A 34 0.54 -14.43 10.49
CA GLU A 34 1.87 -14.53 11.12
C GLU A 34 2.84 -15.43 10.35
N ALA A 35 2.37 -16.59 9.89
CA ALA A 35 3.21 -17.56 9.19
C ALA A 35 3.49 -17.12 7.74
N LEU A 36 2.53 -16.44 7.12
CA LEU A 36 2.58 -16.06 5.70
C LEU A 36 3.10 -14.64 5.47
N GLN A 37 3.35 -13.83 6.51
CA GLN A 37 3.80 -12.45 6.39
C GLN A 37 5.00 -12.29 5.46
N LYS A 38 6.00 -13.18 5.57
CA LYS A 38 7.20 -13.10 4.74
C LYS A 38 6.88 -13.28 3.25
N GLU A 39 6.13 -14.34 2.92
CA GLU A 39 5.78 -14.65 1.54
C GLU A 39 4.77 -13.65 0.97
N PHE A 40 3.81 -13.21 1.79
CA PHE A 40 2.87 -12.14 1.47
C PHE A 40 3.59 -10.83 1.17
N ASN A 41 4.63 -10.48 1.94
CA ASN A 41 5.47 -9.31 1.69
C ASN A 41 6.26 -9.45 0.38
N GLU A 42 6.93 -10.58 0.15
CA GLU A 42 7.76 -10.81 -1.04
C GLU A 42 6.94 -10.81 -2.34
N GLN A 43 5.74 -11.40 -2.34
CA GLN A 43 4.87 -11.38 -3.52
C GLN A 43 4.09 -10.06 -3.64
N GLY A 44 3.68 -9.51 -2.50
CA GLY A 44 3.01 -8.21 -2.43
C GLY A 44 3.89 -7.05 -2.91
N GLU A 45 5.21 -7.12 -2.73
CA GLU A 45 6.14 -6.10 -3.22
C GLU A 45 6.04 -5.93 -4.74
N LYS A 46 5.99 -7.04 -5.49
CA LYS A 46 5.83 -7.03 -6.95
C LYS A 46 4.47 -6.45 -7.37
N VAL A 47 3.42 -6.77 -6.61
CA VAL A 47 2.07 -6.23 -6.82
C VAL A 47 2.06 -4.72 -6.61
N LEU A 48 2.68 -4.24 -5.52
CA LEU A 48 2.80 -2.82 -5.21
C LEU A 48 3.61 -2.07 -6.27
N GLU A 49 4.69 -2.66 -6.79
CA GLU A 49 5.49 -2.07 -7.85
C GLU A 49 4.65 -1.84 -9.12
N VAL A 50 3.87 -2.85 -9.54
CA VAL A 50 2.95 -2.75 -10.67
C VAL A 50 1.88 -1.68 -10.43
N ILE A 51 1.27 -1.65 -9.24
CA ILE A 51 0.26 -0.64 -8.87
C ILE A 51 0.85 0.77 -8.98
N ARG A 52 2.04 0.99 -8.39
CA ARG A 52 2.76 2.27 -8.44
C ARG A 52 3.11 2.67 -9.87
N GLU A 53 3.52 1.73 -10.71
CA GLU A 53 3.81 2.02 -12.11
C GLU A 53 2.57 2.51 -12.86
N TYR A 54 1.44 1.83 -12.68
CA TYR A 54 0.18 2.21 -13.32
C TYR A 54 -0.39 3.51 -12.79
N GLU A 55 -0.28 3.75 -11.48
CA GLU A 55 -0.61 5.02 -10.83
C GLU A 55 0.24 6.16 -11.39
N ASN A 56 1.57 5.98 -11.47
CA ASN A 56 2.48 6.96 -12.06
C ASN A 56 2.14 7.22 -13.53
N ARG A 57 1.82 6.19 -14.33
CA ARG A 57 1.37 6.37 -15.73
C ARG A 57 0.04 7.12 -15.83
N LEU A 58 -0.86 6.92 -14.88
CA LEU A 58 -2.14 7.63 -14.81
C LEU A 58 -1.94 9.11 -14.46
N CYS A 59 -1.05 9.40 -13.50
CA CYS A 59 -0.74 10.75 -13.02
C CYS A 59 0.21 11.54 -13.95
N ALA A 60 1.15 10.86 -14.63
CA ALA A 60 2.13 11.49 -15.53
C ALA A 60 1.47 12.23 -16.71
N ASN A 61 0.30 11.75 -17.15
CA ASN A 61 -0.47 12.44 -18.19
C ASN A 61 -1.17 13.71 -17.68
N THR A 62 -1.36 13.85 -16.37
CA THR A 62 -2.01 15.01 -15.73
C THR A 62 -1.03 16.03 -15.15
N GLU A 63 0.23 15.64 -14.92
CA GLU A 63 1.29 16.48 -14.33
C GLU A 63 2.00 17.40 -15.33
N ARG A 64 1.73 17.28 -16.63
CA ARG A 64 2.33 18.13 -17.68
C ARG A 64 1.88 19.61 -17.63
N GLY A 65 1.21 20.07 -16.57
CA GLY A 65 0.71 21.43 -16.38
C GLY A 65 0.40 21.78 -14.93
N MET A 66 -0.29 22.92 -14.70
CA MET A 66 -0.65 23.49 -13.38
C MET A 66 -1.59 22.64 -12.48
N TYR A 67 -1.82 21.37 -12.82
CA TYR A 67 -2.93 20.55 -12.33
C TYR A 67 -2.54 19.49 -11.28
N ASN A 68 -1.49 19.71 -10.48
CA ASN A 68 -1.04 18.76 -9.44
C ASN A 68 -2.15 18.33 -8.47
N LYS A 69 -3.16 19.17 -8.20
CA LYS A 69 -4.30 18.79 -7.34
C LYS A 69 -5.21 17.72 -7.96
N PHE A 70 -5.26 17.63 -9.29
CA PHE A 70 -6.06 16.64 -10.01
C PHE A 70 -5.39 15.28 -10.06
N SER A 71 -4.06 15.21 -10.13
CA SER A 71 -3.32 13.95 -10.07
C SER A 71 -3.47 13.29 -8.70
N THR A 72 -3.40 14.06 -7.60
CA THR A 72 -3.59 13.52 -6.24
C THR A 72 -4.98 12.89 -6.06
N GLN A 73 -6.06 13.58 -6.45
CA GLN A 73 -7.41 13.02 -6.33
C GLN A 73 -7.64 11.77 -7.20
N LEU A 74 -6.91 11.66 -8.31
CA LEU A 74 -7.00 10.52 -9.22
C LEU A 74 -6.23 9.31 -8.69
N ALA A 75 -5.04 9.55 -8.12
CA ALA A 75 -4.26 8.58 -7.35
C ALA A 75 -5.08 8.02 -6.17
N ASP A 76 -5.68 8.90 -5.35
CA ASP A 76 -6.51 8.48 -4.21
C ASP A 76 -7.67 7.58 -4.65
N LYS A 77 -8.38 7.94 -5.73
CA LYS A 77 -9.46 7.12 -6.29
C LYS A 77 -8.98 5.78 -6.82
N PHE A 78 -7.82 5.77 -7.48
CA PHE A 78 -7.20 4.54 -7.97
C PHE A 78 -6.84 3.60 -6.82
N GLN A 79 -6.13 4.11 -5.81
CA GLN A 79 -5.75 3.36 -4.61
C GLN A 79 -6.96 2.84 -3.82
N ASN A 80 -8.02 3.65 -3.69
CA ASN A 80 -9.26 3.20 -3.01
C ASN A 80 -9.96 2.05 -3.74
N GLU A 81 -9.97 2.07 -5.07
CA GLU A 81 -10.52 0.96 -5.85
C GLU A 81 -9.63 -0.29 -5.71
N VAL A 82 -8.30 -0.14 -5.71
CA VAL A 82 -7.35 -1.24 -5.44
C VAL A 82 -7.61 -1.87 -4.06
N ARG A 83 -7.78 -1.06 -3.00
CA ARG A 83 -8.12 -1.55 -1.66
C ARG A 83 -9.45 -2.31 -1.60
N THR A 84 -10.39 -1.96 -2.47
CA THR A 84 -11.67 -2.68 -2.58
C THR A 84 -11.46 -4.09 -3.13
N HIS A 85 -10.49 -4.27 -4.02
CA HIS A 85 -10.11 -5.59 -4.56
C HIS A 85 -9.17 -6.37 -3.64
N PHE A 86 -8.27 -5.68 -2.92
CA PHE A 86 -7.26 -6.26 -2.05
C PHE A 86 -7.25 -5.54 -0.69
N PRO A 87 -8.12 -5.92 0.26
CA PRO A 87 -8.28 -5.19 1.54
C PRO A 87 -7.03 -5.16 2.42
N MET A 88 -6.15 -6.16 2.29
CA MET A 88 -4.91 -6.26 3.07
C MET A 88 -3.69 -5.72 2.31
N ILE A 89 -3.87 -5.00 1.19
CA ILE A 89 -2.74 -4.49 0.39
C ILE A 89 -1.79 -3.60 1.20
N ASP A 90 -2.32 -2.80 2.13
CA ASP A 90 -1.53 -1.91 2.98
C ASP A 90 -0.73 -2.66 4.07
N HIS A 91 -0.97 -3.97 4.26
CA HIS A 91 -0.20 -4.80 5.21
C HIS A 91 1.10 -5.35 4.60
N ILE A 92 1.29 -5.17 3.29
CA ILE A 92 2.52 -5.55 2.60
C ILE A 92 3.66 -4.66 3.09
N GLY A 93 4.74 -5.30 3.55
CA GLY A 93 5.93 -4.63 4.05
C GLY A 93 5.90 -4.29 5.53
N LEU A 94 4.83 -4.66 6.26
CA LEU A 94 4.84 -4.63 7.72
C LEU A 94 5.91 -5.61 8.22
N LYS A 95 6.90 -5.08 8.93
CA LYS A 95 7.82 -5.87 9.76
C LYS A 95 7.24 -5.86 11.16
N VAL A 96 6.73 -7.01 11.59
CA VAL A 96 6.37 -7.21 13.01
C VAL A 96 7.67 -7.38 13.77
N ASP A 97 8.31 -6.26 14.13
CA ASP A 97 9.39 -6.29 15.10
C ASP A 97 8.75 -6.58 16.47
N SER A 98 8.85 -7.82 16.94
CA SER A 98 8.41 -8.24 18.28
C SER A 98 9.24 -7.62 19.42
N SER A 99 9.84 -6.45 19.21
CA SER A 99 10.75 -5.78 20.12
C SER A 99 10.19 -4.48 20.67
N ASP A 100 8.99 -4.51 21.24
CA ASP A 100 8.64 -3.57 22.31
C ASP A 100 9.25 -4.05 23.64
N LYS A 101 10.57 -3.96 23.70
CA LYS A 101 11.35 -3.89 24.95
C LYS A 101 12.42 -2.79 24.83
N SER A 102 12.06 -1.59 24.40
CA SER A 102 12.87 -0.37 24.56
C SER A 102 12.10 0.80 23.93
N SER A 103 11.58 1.80 24.63
CA SER A 103 12.29 2.60 25.62
C SER A 103 11.29 3.27 26.56
N GLN A 104 11.24 2.83 27.83
CA GLN A 104 11.06 3.78 28.90
C GLN A 104 12.32 4.65 28.90
N SER A 105 12.37 5.70 28.07
CA SER A 105 13.21 6.82 28.42
C SER A 105 12.56 7.39 29.68
N ASP A 106 13.22 7.21 30.82
CA ASP A 106 12.91 7.90 32.06
C ASP A 106 12.78 9.40 31.77
N PHE A 107 11.56 9.85 31.46
CA PHE A 107 11.24 11.26 31.38
C PHE A 107 11.20 11.80 32.81
N PHE A 108 12.37 12.10 33.36
CA PHE A 108 12.46 12.89 34.58
C PHE A 108 12.04 14.33 34.25
N LEU A 109 10.76 14.63 34.46
CA LEU A 109 10.28 16.01 34.56
C LEU A 109 11.00 16.68 35.74
N ARG A 110 12.08 17.41 35.46
CA ARG A 110 12.70 18.29 36.46
C ARG A 110 11.69 19.42 36.74
N LYS A 111 11.05 19.38 37.91
CA LYS A 111 10.28 20.51 38.45
C LYS A 111 11.20 21.72 38.53
N ILE A 112 10.91 22.74 37.73
CA ILE A 112 11.52 24.05 37.88
C ILE A 112 10.77 24.75 39.01
N ASN A 113 11.43 25.00 40.15
CA ASN A 113 10.91 25.93 41.14
C ASN A 113 11.28 27.34 40.69
N LEU A 114 10.28 28.13 40.28
CA LEU A 114 10.44 29.58 40.19
C LEU A 114 10.31 30.13 41.61
N SER A 115 11.43 30.57 42.18
CA SER A 115 11.52 31.42 43.37
C SER A 115 11.50 32.88 42.98
#